data_AF-A0A1G6ZUF0-F1
#
_entry.id   AF-A0A1G6ZUF0-F1
#
_cell.length_a   1.000
_cell.length_b   1.000
_cell.length_c   1.000
_cell.angle_alpha   90.00
_cell.angle_beta   90.00
_cell.angle_gamma   90.00
#
_symmetry.space_group_name_H-M   'P 1'
#
loop_
_entity.id
_entity.type
_entity.pdbx_description
1 polymer ?
#
loop_
_entity_poly.entity_id
_entity_poly.type
_entity_poly.pdbx_seq_one_letter_code
_entity_poly.pdbx_strand_id
1 'polypeptide(L)'
;MPNRLTLLASAALIALAGPLAAQESPAAPEAPAETPAPAQAPATEAPASPEAPASPEAPSEAPAASAEPQPGQPYAKTEHGDWTERCMKTPEGERDPCQLYQLLEDGDGNPVAEISVLPLNPQAEAAAGMLVVVPLETQLTEQLTLSIDGGQATRYPFDFCNRGGCVARFGVSQAQLDQFKRGRSGQLRIVPAAAPDSDVVLDVSLSGFTAGFDAVTASAQQ
;
A
#
# COMPACT_ATOMS: atom_id res chain seq x y z
N MET A 1 -34.63 -43.11 -5.21
CA MET A 1 -34.30 -43.90 -6.43
C MET A 1 -32.79 -43.91 -6.60
N PRO A 2 -32.11 -45.07 -6.49
CA PRO A 2 -30.70 -45.22 -6.80
C PRO A 2 -30.52 -45.77 -8.22
N ASN A 3 -29.58 -45.23 -9.01
CA ASN A 3 -29.07 -45.89 -10.21
C ASN A 3 -27.68 -45.30 -10.54
N ARG A 4 -26.58 -45.93 -10.10
CA ARG A 4 -25.80 -47.02 -10.71
C ARG A 4 -25.01 -46.65 -11.98
N LEU A 5 -23.68 -46.75 -11.81
CA LEU A 5 -22.66 -47.35 -12.68
C LEU A 5 -22.49 -46.83 -14.12
N THR A 6 -21.28 -46.34 -14.46
CA THR A 6 -20.22 -47.05 -15.24
C THR A 6 -19.02 -46.10 -15.43
N LEU A 7 -17.88 -46.30 -14.76
CA LEU A 7 -16.69 -47.03 -15.25
C LEU A 7 -16.37 -46.78 -16.73
N LEU A 8 -15.29 -46.04 -17.00
CA LEU A 8 -14.34 -46.30 -18.09
C LEU A 8 -13.00 -45.63 -17.75
N ALA A 9 -12.03 -46.47 -17.39
CA ALA A 9 -10.63 -46.14 -17.23
C ALA A 9 -9.97 -46.08 -18.61
N SER A 10 -9.21 -45.02 -18.87
CA SER A 10 -8.31 -44.94 -20.02
C SER A 10 -6.94 -44.51 -19.52
N ALA A 11 -6.09 -45.51 -19.27
CA ALA A 11 -4.66 -45.33 -19.11
C ALA A 11 -4.02 -45.20 -20.51
N ALA A 12 -3.26 -44.14 -20.74
CA ALA A 12 -2.37 -44.02 -21.88
C ALA A 12 -0.95 -43.81 -21.36
N LEU A 13 -0.18 -44.90 -21.31
CA LEU A 13 1.28 -44.87 -21.26
C LEU A 13 1.79 -44.52 -22.66
N ILE A 14 2.63 -43.48 -22.76
CA ILE A 14 3.61 -43.34 -23.83
C ILE A 14 4.95 -43.04 -23.17
N ALA A 15 5.82 -44.04 -23.17
CA ALA A 15 7.24 -43.89 -22.92
C ALA A 15 7.94 -43.66 -24.26
N LEU A 16 8.87 -42.70 -24.33
CA LEU A 16 9.93 -42.65 -25.33
C LEU A 16 11.13 -41.92 -24.71
N ALA A 17 12.17 -42.72 -24.45
CA ALA A 17 13.50 -42.28 -24.08
C ALA A 17 14.24 -41.70 -25.31
N GLY A 18 15.08 -40.70 -25.08
CA GLY A 18 16.01 -40.13 -26.05
C GLY A 18 17.19 -39.44 -25.33
N PRO A 19 18.38 -39.36 -25.95
CA PRO A 19 19.64 -39.71 -25.30
C PRO A 19 20.40 -38.57 -24.61
N LEU A 20 21.20 -39.01 -23.64
CA LEU A 20 22.31 -38.31 -23.00
C LEU A 20 23.56 -38.37 -23.91
N ALA A 21 24.11 -37.20 -24.25
CA ALA A 21 25.50 -36.97 -24.68
C ALA A 21 25.78 -35.46 -24.45
N ALA A 22 26.42 -35.07 -23.35
CA ALA A 22 27.87 -34.94 -23.17
C ALA A 22 28.50 -33.89 -24.10
N GLN A 23 29.04 -32.81 -23.51
CA GLN A 23 30.37 -32.25 -23.76
C GLN A 23 30.69 -31.25 -22.64
N GLU A 24 31.58 -31.67 -21.76
CA GLU A 24 32.35 -30.82 -20.85
C GLU A 24 33.11 -29.76 -21.65
N SER A 25 33.12 -28.53 -21.15
CA SER A 25 34.20 -27.59 -21.43
C SER A 25 34.69 -27.04 -20.10
N PRO A 26 35.86 -27.51 -19.60
CA PRO A 26 36.53 -26.90 -18.48
C PRO A 26 37.50 -25.84 -19.03
N ALA A 27 37.23 -24.57 -18.76
CA ALA A 27 38.27 -23.55 -18.77
C ALA A 27 38.70 -23.34 -17.31
N ALA A 28 39.92 -23.80 -17.03
CA ALA A 28 40.64 -23.62 -15.78
C ALA A 28 41.30 -22.22 -15.73
N PRO A 29 42.06 -21.86 -14.69
CA PRO A 29 41.78 -20.71 -13.83
C PRO A 29 42.72 -19.52 -14.10
N GLU A 30 42.21 -18.30 -14.04
CA GLU A 30 43.06 -17.13 -13.81
C GLU A 30 43.24 -16.92 -12.30
N ALA A 31 44.51 -17.00 -11.90
CA ALA A 31 45.02 -16.80 -10.55
C ALA A 31 44.85 -15.32 -10.10
N PRO A 32 44.96 -15.05 -8.79
CA PRO A 32 44.42 -13.85 -8.18
C PRO A 32 45.34 -12.64 -8.40
N ALA A 33 44.77 -11.52 -8.85
CA ALA A 33 45.44 -10.24 -8.78
C ALA A 33 45.23 -9.63 -7.38
N GLU A 34 46.35 -9.32 -6.75
CA GLU A 34 46.52 -8.89 -5.38
C GLU A 34 45.75 -7.61 -5.03
N THR A 35 45.21 -7.62 -3.82
CA THR A 35 44.85 -6.43 -3.05
C THR A 35 46.08 -5.56 -2.79
N PRO A 36 46.06 -4.26 -3.08
CA PRO A 36 46.88 -3.31 -2.36
C PRO A 36 46.08 -2.78 -1.17
N ALA A 37 46.60 -3.03 0.03
CA ALA A 37 46.16 -2.41 1.26
C ALA A 37 46.23 -0.86 1.16
N PRO A 38 45.32 -0.13 1.83
CA PRO A 38 45.41 1.32 1.90
C PRO A 38 46.61 1.72 2.77
N ALA A 39 47.52 2.47 2.15
CA ALA A 39 48.65 3.09 2.81
C ALA A 39 48.17 4.12 3.85
N GLN A 40 48.70 4.00 5.06
CA GLN A 40 48.56 4.98 6.13
C GLN A 40 49.61 6.08 6.02
N ALA A 41 49.24 7.23 6.60
CA ALA A 41 50.04 8.34 7.11
C ALA A 41 50.11 9.60 6.24
N PRO A 42 50.25 10.82 6.82
CA PRO A 42 50.24 11.18 8.25
C PRO A 42 49.17 12.22 8.62
N ALA A 43 48.95 12.36 9.93
CA ALA A 43 48.29 13.52 10.53
C ALA A 43 49.15 14.78 10.29
N THR A 44 48.51 15.83 9.77
CA THR A 44 49.07 17.19 9.72
C THR A 44 48.10 18.13 10.44
N GLU A 45 48.72 18.97 11.27
CA GLU A 45 48.14 19.94 12.19
C GLU A 45 47.00 20.80 11.60
N ALA A 46 46.03 21.07 12.47
CA ALA A 46 45.02 22.10 12.30
C ALA A 46 45.66 23.50 12.26
N PRO A 47 45.36 24.33 11.24
CA PRO A 47 45.46 25.76 11.36
C PRO A 47 44.13 26.36 11.85
N ALA A 48 44.29 27.41 12.63
CA ALA A 48 43.24 28.14 13.32
C ALA A 48 42.13 28.69 12.39
N SER A 49 40.94 28.73 12.97
CA SER A 49 39.73 29.36 12.43
C SER A 49 39.95 30.86 12.17
N PRO A 50 39.62 31.38 10.98
CA PRO A 50 39.26 32.77 10.80
C PRO A 50 37.74 32.95 11.00
N GLU A 51 37.37 34.12 11.53
CA GLU A 51 36.01 34.60 11.80
C GLU A 51 35.01 34.36 10.65
N ALA A 52 33.81 33.93 11.02
CA ALA A 52 32.65 33.85 10.15
C ALA A 52 32.09 35.25 9.87
N PRO A 53 31.88 35.64 8.60
CA PRO A 53 31.04 36.80 8.28
C PRO A 53 29.57 36.45 8.50
N ALA A 54 28.83 37.40 9.09
CA ALA A 54 27.41 37.30 9.38
C ALA A 54 26.59 36.93 8.13
N SER A 55 25.81 35.85 8.22
CA SER A 55 24.78 35.52 7.23
C SER A 55 23.59 36.47 7.38
N PRO A 56 23.02 36.95 6.26
CA PRO A 56 21.82 37.78 6.28
C PRO A 56 20.63 37.00 6.83
N GLU A 57 19.88 37.64 7.72
CA GLU A 57 18.63 37.19 8.33
C GLU A 57 17.69 36.63 7.26
N ALA A 58 17.41 35.33 7.33
CA ALA A 58 16.32 34.71 6.58
C ALA A 58 14.99 35.26 7.13
N PRO A 59 14.01 35.58 6.26
CA PRO A 59 12.74 36.13 6.71
C PRO A 59 12.04 35.10 7.62
N SER A 60 11.77 35.54 8.84
CA SER A 60 10.98 34.82 9.83
C SER A 60 9.62 34.45 9.23
N GLU A 61 9.39 33.17 8.94
CA GLU A 61 8.05 32.63 8.71
C GLU A 61 7.22 32.83 9.99
N ALA A 62 6.35 33.82 9.96
CA ALA A 62 5.25 33.93 10.90
C ALA A 62 4.29 32.73 10.69
N PRO A 63 3.60 32.25 11.74
CA PRO A 63 2.72 31.10 11.63
C PRO A 63 1.61 31.41 10.63
N ALA A 64 1.46 30.58 9.60
CA ALA A 64 0.32 30.65 8.70
C ALA A 64 -0.96 30.48 9.55
N ALA A 65 -1.77 31.54 9.61
CA ALA A 65 -3.14 31.43 10.07
C ALA A 65 -3.84 30.35 9.23
N SER A 66 -4.54 29.44 9.88
CA SER A 66 -5.25 28.32 9.25
C SER A 66 -6.25 28.86 8.21
N ALA A 67 -5.87 28.85 6.94
CA ALA A 67 -6.75 29.23 5.85
C ALA A 67 -7.87 28.20 5.73
N GLU A 68 -9.11 28.65 5.57
CA GLU A 68 -10.24 27.77 5.27
C GLU A 68 -9.99 27.02 3.94
N PRO A 69 -10.35 25.73 3.85
CA PRO A 69 -10.15 24.93 2.65
C PRO A 69 -10.89 25.55 1.47
N GLN A 70 -10.22 25.61 0.32
CA GLN A 70 -10.79 26.16 -0.92
C GLN A 70 -11.45 25.06 -1.76
N PRO A 71 -12.41 25.36 -2.65
CA PRO A 71 -13.01 24.36 -3.53
C PRO A 71 -11.97 23.50 -4.26
N GLY A 72 -12.16 22.18 -4.23
CA GLY A 72 -11.24 21.16 -4.75
C GLY A 72 -10.17 20.70 -3.75
N GLN A 73 -10.04 21.33 -2.59
CA GLN A 73 -9.08 20.91 -1.57
C GLN A 73 -9.69 19.90 -0.60
N PRO A 74 -8.96 18.82 -0.24
CA PRO A 74 -9.38 17.93 0.83
C PRO A 74 -9.19 18.60 2.19
N TYR A 75 -10.05 18.27 3.15
CA TYR A 75 -9.89 18.66 4.55
C TYR A 75 -10.37 17.54 5.48
N ALA A 76 -9.75 17.45 6.66
CA ALA A 76 -10.22 16.58 7.73
C ALA A 76 -11.42 17.25 8.41
N LYS A 77 -12.58 16.60 8.39
CA LYS A 77 -13.80 17.09 9.03
C LYS A 77 -13.91 16.60 10.48
N THR A 78 -13.68 15.31 10.69
CA THR A 78 -13.78 14.66 12.00
C THR A 78 -12.84 13.45 12.06
N GLU A 79 -12.37 13.09 13.26
CA GLU A 79 -11.66 11.83 13.50
C GLU A 79 -12.55 10.83 14.26
N HIS A 80 -12.38 9.56 13.94
CA HIS A 80 -13.10 8.42 14.48
C HIS A 80 -12.08 7.33 14.83
N GLY A 81 -11.51 7.39 16.04
CA GLY A 81 -10.40 6.50 16.40
C GLY A 81 -9.22 6.75 15.45
N ASP A 82 -8.80 5.70 14.74
CA ASP A 82 -7.65 5.76 13.83
C ASP A 82 -8.07 6.09 12.38
N TRP A 83 -9.31 6.54 12.17
CA TRP A 83 -9.84 6.92 10.86
C TRP A 83 -10.25 8.39 10.84
N THR A 84 -10.10 9.04 9.69
CA THR A 84 -10.51 10.42 9.46
C THR A 84 -11.67 10.48 8.47
N GLU A 85 -12.76 11.16 8.82
CA GLU A 85 -13.74 11.65 7.84
C GLU A 85 -13.07 12.78 7.05
N ARG A 86 -12.62 12.49 5.83
CA ARG A 86 -11.96 13.44 4.94
C ARG A 86 -12.93 13.85 3.84
N CYS A 87 -13.20 15.14 3.73
CA CYS A 87 -14.13 15.69 2.74
C CYS A 87 -13.38 16.52 1.70
N MET A 88 -13.97 16.67 0.52
CA MET A 88 -13.45 17.59 -0.51
C MET A 88 -14.33 18.83 -0.55
N LYS A 89 -13.74 20.01 -0.41
CA LYS A 89 -14.50 21.24 -0.41
C LYS A 89 -15.14 21.48 -1.80
N THR A 90 -16.44 21.73 -1.84
CA THR A 90 -17.15 22.12 -3.07
C THR A 90 -17.39 23.64 -3.09
N PRO A 91 -17.77 24.21 -4.24
CA PRO A 91 -18.28 25.58 -4.31
C PRO A 91 -19.42 25.83 -3.31
N GLU A 92 -19.65 27.09 -2.98
CA GLU A 92 -20.68 27.49 -2.03
C GLU A 92 -22.07 27.02 -2.50
N GLY A 93 -22.86 26.46 -1.58
CA GLY A 93 -24.18 25.91 -1.86
C GLY A 93 -24.18 24.45 -2.32
N GLU A 94 -23.01 23.87 -2.62
CA GLU A 94 -22.86 22.43 -2.84
C GLU A 94 -22.41 21.71 -1.57
N ARG A 95 -22.67 20.39 -1.54
CA ARG A 95 -22.30 19.54 -0.42
C ARG A 95 -20.94 18.92 -0.67
N ASP A 96 -20.06 19.06 0.31
CA ASP A 96 -18.75 18.43 0.29
C ASP A 96 -18.88 16.89 0.34
N PRO A 97 -18.41 16.14 -0.68
CA PRO A 97 -18.38 14.69 -0.62
C PRO A 97 -17.28 14.24 0.36
N CYS A 98 -17.62 13.26 1.21
CA CYS A 98 -16.73 12.73 2.23
C CYS A 98 -16.40 11.25 2.00
N GLN A 99 -15.20 10.86 2.41
CA GLN A 99 -14.72 9.49 2.45
C GLN A 99 -14.12 9.21 3.83
N LEU A 100 -14.12 7.95 4.24
CA LEU A 100 -13.38 7.52 5.41
C LEU A 100 -11.94 7.21 5.01
N TYR A 101 -10.98 7.75 5.73
CA TYR A 101 -9.56 7.70 5.36
C TYR A 101 -8.69 7.18 6.50
N GLN A 102 -7.67 6.38 6.17
CA GLN A 102 -6.60 6.01 7.08
C GLN A 102 -5.26 6.00 6.34
N LEU A 103 -4.26 6.62 6.94
CA LEU A 103 -2.86 6.52 6.54
C LEU A 103 -2.26 5.30 7.25
N LEU A 104 -1.59 4.44 6.50
CA LEU A 104 -0.89 3.27 7.01
C LEU A 104 0.60 3.55 7.06
N GLU A 105 1.19 3.22 8.20
CA GLU A 105 2.60 3.45 8.49
C GLU A 105 3.34 2.12 8.67
N ASP A 106 4.65 2.12 8.44
CA ASP A 106 5.50 0.99 8.79
C ASP A 106 5.82 0.96 10.30
N GLY A 107 6.60 -0.04 10.73
CA GLY A 107 6.99 -0.19 12.14
C GLY A 107 7.85 0.94 12.70
N ASP A 108 8.41 1.79 11.83
CA ASP A 108 9.19 2.97 12.20
C ASP A 108 8.34 4.26 12.17
N GLY A 109 7.05 4.16 11.82
CA GLY A 109 6.11 5.28 11.74
C GLY A 109 6.21 6.08 10.43
N ASN A 110 6.82 5.52 9.38
CA ASN A 110 6.85 6.21 8.09
C ASN A 110 5.55 5.93 7.31
N PRO A 111 4.97 6.94 6.62
CA PRO A 111 3.80 6.73 5.78
C PRO A 111 4.13 5.84 4.58
N VAL A 112 3.36 4.77 4.38
CA VAL A 112 3.57 3.82 3.28
C VAL A 112 2.38 3.73 2.35
N ALA A 113 1.16 3.59 2.88
CA ALA A 113 -0.03 3.38 2.06
C ALA A 113 -1.24 4.14 2.60
N GLU A 114 -2.24 4.34 1.77
CA GLU A 114 -3.47 5.03 2.13
C GLU A 114 -4.68 4.16 1.81
N ILE A 115 -5.65 4.10 2.73
CA ILE A 115 -6.96 3.48 2.50
C ILE A 115 -8.04 4.55 2.55
N SER A 116 -8.86 4.57 1.52
CA SER A 116 -10.08 5.36 1.41
C SER A 116 -11.28 4.45 1.24
N VAL A 117 -12.33 4.66 2.04
CA VAL A 117 -13.61 3.95 1.95
C VAL A 117 -14.73 4.93 1.66
N LEU A 118 -15.46 4.65 0.59
CA LEU A 118 -16.54 5.49 0.10
C LEU A 118 -17.86 4.73 0.23
N PRO A 119 -18.91 5.33 0.81
CA PRO A 119 -20.24 4.76 0.74
C PRO A 119 -20.73 4.76 -0.71
N LEU A 120 -21.40 3.68 -1.12
CA LEU A 120 -22.04 3.60 -2.43
C LEU A 120 -23.55 3.80 -2.28
N ASN A 121 -24.22 4.06 -3.40
CA ASN A 121 -25.68 4.11 -3.42
C ASN A 121 -26.27 2.73 -3.06
N PRO A 122 -27.44 2.65 -2.41
CA PRO A 122 -28.04 1.37 -2.02
C PRO A 122 -28.37 0.43 -3.18
N GLN A 123 -28.38 0.93 -4.42
CA GLN A 123 -28.59 0.14 -5.63
C GLN A 123 -27.27 -0.35 -6.28
N ALA A 124 -26.10 0.02 -5.75
CA ALA A 124 -24.84 -0.56 -6.19
C ALA A 124 -24.78 -2.05 -5.84
N GLU A 125 -24.05 -2.81 -6.65
CA GLU A 125 -23.77 -4.22 -6.38
C GLU A 125 -22.89 -4.41 -5.13
N ALA A 126 -22.01 -3.45 -4.85
CA ALA A 126 -21.16 -3.43 -3.66
C ALA A 126 -21.75 -2.52 -2.57
N ALA A 127 -21.50 -2.87 -1.30
CA ALA A 127 -21.95 -2.10 -0.15
C ALA A 127 -21.11 -0.84 0.10
N ALA A 128 -19.84 -0.89 -0.27
CA ALA A 128 -18.92 0.25 -0.23
C ALA A 128 -17.89 0.13 -1.36
N GLY A 129 -17.28 1.26 -1.73
CA GLY A 129 -16.08 1.30 -2.57
C GLY A 129 -14.86 1.45 -1.67
N MET A 130 -13.79 0.72 -1.99
CA MET A 130 -12.49 0.89 -1.34
C MET A 130 -11.47 1.29 -2.40
N LEU A 131 -10.66 2.29 -2.07
CA LEU A 131 -9.53 2.75 -2.86
C LEU A 131 -8.30 2.67 -1.97
N VAL A 132 -7.29 1.95 -2.44
CA VAL A 132 -6.01 1.82 -1.77
C VAL A 132 -4.93 2.38 -2.69
N VAL A 133 -4.12 3.28 -2.15
CA VAL A 133 -2.92 3.80 -2.83
C VAL A 133 -1.70 3.26 -2.10
N VAL A 134 -0.81 2.62 -2.87
CA VAL A 134 0.45 2.07 -2.36
C VAL A 134 1.63 2.68 -3.12
N PRO A 135 2.87 2.58 -2.61
CA PRO A 135 4.02 3.21 -3.24
C PRO A 135 4.23 2.80 -4.69
N LEU A 136 4.93 3.66 -5.42
CA LEU A 136 5.56 3.27 -6.68
C LEU A 136 6.55 2.12 -6.43
N GLU A 137 6.91 1.43 -7.51
CA GLU A 137 7.75 0.23 -7.43
C GLU A 137 7.08 -0.94 -6.67
N THR A 138 5.75 -0.98 -6.65
CA THR A 138 4.98 -2.16 -6.22
C THR A 138 4.86 -3.18 -7.37
N GLN A 139 5.07 -4.47 -7.08
CA GLN A 139 4.95 -5.59 -8.02
C GLN A 139 3.48 -5.86 -8.36
N LEU A 140 3.03 -5.40 -9.53
CA LEU A 140 1.61 -5.41 -9.89
C LEU A 140 1.02 -6.82 -10.06
N THR A 141 1.82 -7.78 -10.50
CA THR A 141 1.39 -9.18 -10.71
C THR A 141 1.04 -9.89 -9.41
N GLU A 142 1.63 -9.46 -8.29
CA GLU A 142 1.36 -10.04 -6.96
C GLU A 142 0.08 -9.53 -6.32
N GLN A 143 -0.48 -8.44 -6.86
CA GLN A 143 -1.72 -7.81 -6.42
C GLN A 143 -1.65 -7.30 -4.97
N LEU A 144 -2.57 -6.42 -4.60
CA LEU A 144 -2.78 -6.05 -3.20
C LEU A 144 -3.40 -7.24 -2.47
N THR A 145 -2.95 -7.55 -1.26
CA THR A 145 -3.61 -8.57 -0.41
C THR A 145 -4.12 -7.95 0.88
N LEU A 146 -5.38 -8.22 1.24
CA LEU A 146 -6.01 -7.70 2.46
C LEU A 146 -6.67 -8.83 3.24
N SER A 147 -6.53 -8.80 4.56
CA SER A 147 -7.18 -9.74 5.49
C SER A 147 -7.62 -9.01 6.76
N ILE A 148 -8.69 -9.48 7.40
CA ILE A 148 -9.19 -8.93 8.67
C ILE A 148 -9.07 -10.01 9.75
N ASP A 149 -8.49 -9.67 10.90
CA ASP A 149 -8.31 -10.53 12.08
C ASP A 149 -7.69 -11.91 11.76
N GLY A 150 -6.78 -11.99 10.78
CA GLY A 150 -6.17 -13.24 10.33
C GLY A 150 -7.13 -14.19 9.57
N GLY A 151 -8.29 -13.68 9.16
CA GLY A 151 -9.23 -14.39 8.30
C GLY A 151 -8.71 -14.59 6.87
N GLN A 152 -9.59 -15.08 5.99
CA GLN A 152 -9.26 -15.35 4.60
C GLN A 152 -8.70 -14.09 3.91
N ALA A 153 -7.45 -14.18 3.46
CA ALA A 153 -6.83 -13.14 2.65
C ALA A 153 -7.49 -13.09 1.27
N THR A 154 -7.81 -11.88 0.82
CA THR A 154 -8.37 -11.59 -0.51
C THR A 154 -7.36 -10.78 -1.31
N ARG A 155 -7.20 -11.10 -2.60
CA ARG A 155 -6.31 -10.39 -3.52
C ARG A 155 -7.11 -9.44 -4.41
N TYR A 156 -6.58 -8.24 -4.61
CA TYR A 156 -7.19 -7.19 -5.42
C TYR A 156 -6.18 -6.66 -6.44
N PRO A 157 -6.51 -6.69 -7.74
CA PRO A 157 -5.61 -6.18 -8.76
C PRO A 157 -5.44 -4.67 -8.63
N PHE A 158 -4.26 -4.20 -9.05
CA PHE A 158 -4.04 -2.78 -9.28
C PHE A 158 -4.62 -2.38 -10.64
N ASP A 159 -5.31 -1.23 -10.68
CA ASP A 159 -5.92 -0.72 -11.91
C ASP A 159 -4.90 0.06 -12.75
N PHE A 160 -4.14 0.94 -12.10
CA PHE A 160 -3.15 1.81 -12.72
C PHE A 160 -2.19 2.37 -11.67
N CYS A 161 -1.10 2.99 -12.13
CA CYS A 161 -0.25 3.82 -11.28
C CYS A 161 -0.14 5.24 -11.83
N ASN A 162 0.03 6.21 -10.94
CA ASN A 162 0.32 7.59 -11.27
C ASN A 162 1.41 8.13 -10.32
N ARG A 163 1.70 9.43 -10.37
CA ARG A 163 2.73 10.04 -9.51
C ARG A 163 2.47 9.91 -8.00
N GLY A 164 1.22 9.69 -7.59
CA GLY A 164 0.84 9.48 -6.20
C GLY A 164 0.94 8.03 -5.73
N GLY A 165 1.16 7.06 -6.64
CA GLY A 165 1.28 5.65 -6.28
C GLY A 165 0.51 4.72 -7.23
N CYS A 166 0.52 3.43 -6.90
CA CYS A 166 -0.26 2.40 -7.57
C CYS A 166 -1.62 2.22 -6.87
N VAL A 167 -2.68 2.18 -7.66
CA VAL A 167 -4.05 2.29 -7.17
C VAL A 167 -4.79 0.97 -7.37
N ALA A 168 -5.34 0.42 -6.28
CA ALA A 168 -6.31 -0.67 -6.31
C ALA A 168 -7.69 -0.12 -5.93
N ARG A 169 -8.71 -0.35 -6.75
CA ARG A 169 -10.09 0.00 -6.43
C ARG A 169 -10.96 -1.23 -6.53
N PHE A 170 -11.78 -1.47 -5.52
CA PHE A 170 -12.64 -2.65 -5.49
C PHE A 170 -13.90 -2.39 -4.69
N GLY A 171 -14.94 -3.13 -5.04
CA GLY A 171 -16.17 -3.19 -4.26
C GLY A 171 -15.98 -4.02 -3.00
N VAL A 172 -16.50 -3.54 -1.89
CA VAL A 172 -16.60 -4.27 -0.64
C VAL A 172 -18.02 -4.83 -0.55
N SER A 173 -18.14 -6.16 -0.48
CA SER A 173 -19.43 -6.82 -0.26
C SER A 173 -19.99 -6.51 1.13
N GLN A 174 -21.29 -6.69 1.34
CA GLN A 174 -21.90 -6.50 2.66
C GLN A 174 -21.23 -7.39 3.73
N ALA A 175 -20.92 -8.65 3.40
CA ALA A 175 -20.27 -9.55 4.34
C ALA A 175 -18.85 -9.10 4.72
N GLN A 176 -18.09 -8.52 3.78
CA GLN A 176 -16.79 -7.93 4.06
C GLN A 176 -16.95 -6.66 4.91
N LEU A 177 -17.87 -5.77 4.55
CA LEU A 177 -18.13 -4.56 5.32
C LEU A 177 -18.49 -4.89 6.78
N ASP A 178 -19.30 -5.93 7.00
CA ASP A 178 -19.63 -6.42 8.33
C ASP A 178 -18.42 -7.01 9.07
N GLN A 179 -17.42 -7.54 8.37
CA GLN A 179 -16.15 -7.95 8.96
C GLN A 179 -15.32 -6.73 9.38
N PHE A 180 -15.19 -5.70 8.54
CA PHE A 180 -14.53 -4.45 8.93
C PHE A 180 -15.18 -3.82 10.16
N LYS A 181 -16.52 -3.78 10.22
CA LYS A 181 -17.26 -3.19 11.34
C LYS A 181 -17.08 -3.93 12.68
N ARG A 182 -16.86 -5.25 12.64
CA ARG A 182 -16.71 -6.10 13.83
C ARG A 182 -15.25 -6.40 14.17
N GLY A 183 -14.34 -6.19 13.23
CA GLY A 183 -12.95 -6.59 13.35
C GLY A 183 -12.14 -5.66 14.24
N ARG A 184 -10.95 -6.11 14.60
CA ARG A 184 -10.03 -5.34 15.47
C ARG A 184 -8.88 -4.75 14.66
N SER A 185 -8.31 -5.55 13.77
CA SER A 185 -7.26 -5.11 12.86
C SER A 185 -7.35 -5.85 11.53
N GLY A 186 -6.78 -5.25 10.50
CA GLY A 186 -6.49 -5.90 9.23
C GLY A 186 -5.00 -5.90 8.95
N GLN A 187 -4.60 -6.72 7.97
CA GLN A 187 -3.26 -6.70 7.41
C GLN A 187 -3.35 -6.46 5.91
N LEU A 188 -2.64 -5.43 5.45
CA LEU A 188 -2.46 -5.09 4.06
C LEU A 188 -1.05 -5.48 3.63
N ARG A 189 -0.94 -6.35 2.63
CA ARG A 189 0.34 -6.83 2.09
C ARG A 189 0.54 -6.35 0.66
N ILE A 190 1.74 -5.83 0.41
CA ILE A 190 2.26 -5.49 -0.92
C ILE A 190 3.63 -6.16 -1.12
N VAL A 191 4.00 -6.38 -2.39
CA VAL A 191 5.31 -6.94 -2.77
C VAL A 191 6.09 -5.85 -3.51
N PRO A 192 7.30 -5.49 -3.09
CA PRO A 192 8.15 -4.57 -3.85
C PRO A 192 8.63 -5.20 -5.16
N ALA A 193 8.61 -4.44 -6.26
CA ALA A 193 9.10 -4.90 -7.56
C ALA A 193 10.62 -5.14 -7.57
N ALA A 194 11.37 -4.39 -6.76
CA ALA A 194 12.81 -4.58 -6.61
C ALA A 194 13.17 -5.81 -5.76
N ALA A 195 12.21 -6.36 -4.99
CA ALA A 195 12.40 -7.50 -4.10
C ALA A 195 11.16 -8.40 -4.12
N PRO A 196 10.93 -9.15 -5.21
CA PRO A 196 9.69 -9.92 -5.41
C PRO A 196 9.53 -11.11 -4.46
N ASP A 197 10.61 -11.50 -3.77
CA ASP A 197 10.60 -12.56 -2.74
C ASP A 197 10.35 -12.00 -1.31
N SER A 198 10.10 -10.70 -1.18
CA SER A 198 9.88 -10.00 0.09
C SER A 198 8.48 -9.40 0.17
N ASP A 199 7.92 -9.40 1.38
CA ASP A 199 6.63 -8.79 1.67
C ASP A 199 6.80 -7.53 2.52
N VAL A 200 5.99 -6.51 2.23
CA VAL A 200 5.70 -5.42 3.15
C VAL A 200 4.29 -5.62 3.67
N VAL A 201 4.14 -5.79 4.98
CA VAL A 201 2.86 -5.99 5.66
C VAL A 201 2.60 -4.81 6.58
N LEU A 202 1.48 -4.12 6.35
CA LEU A 202 1.04 -2.95 7.10
C LEU A 202 -0.21 -3.30 7.92
N ASP A 203 -0.22 -2.86 9.17
CA ASP A 203 -1.39 -2.98 10.02
C ASP A 203 -2.45 -1.96 9.62
N VAL A 204 -3.69 -2.43 9.46
CA VAL A 204 -4.87 -1.60 9.21
C VAL A 204 -5.67 -1.56 10.51
N SER A 205 -5.70 -0.44 11.21
CA SER A 205 -6.51 -0.35 12.43
C SER A 205 -7.99 -0.28 12.08
N LEU A 206 -8.82 -1.08 12.74
CA LEU A 206 -10.28 -1.00 12.63
C LEU A 206 -10.92 -0.22 13.78
N SER A 207 -10.10 0.36 14.66
CA SER A 207 -10.56 1.22 15.75
C SER A 207 -11.27 2.46 15.20
N GLY A 208 -12.57 2.55 15.45
CA GLY A 208 -13.41 3.66 14.98
C GLY A 208 -13.96 3.52 13.55
N PHE A 209 -13.63 2.44 12.83
CA PHE A 209 -14.11 2.19 11.47
C PHE A 209 -15.64 2.30 11.36
N THR A 210 -16.37 1.62 12.25
CA THR A 210 -17.85 1.63 12.21
C THR A 210 -18.43 3.03 12.37
N ALA A 211 -17.96 3.77 13.37
CA ALA A 211 -18.43 5.12 13.62
C ALA A 211 -18.13 6.07 12.44
N GLY A 212 -16.91 5.97 11.88
CA GLY A 212 -16.53 6.79 10.75
C GLY A 212 -17.24 6.42 9.45
N PHE A 213 -17.45 5.12 9.19
CA PHE A 213 -18.17 4.66 8.01
C PHE A 213 -19.64 5.10 8.06
N ASP A 214 -20.27 4.98 9.23
CA ASP A 214 -21.65 5.45 9.42
C ASP A 214 -21.76 6.97 9.27
N ALA A 215 -20.75 7.73 9.73
CA ALA A 215 -20.70 9.19 9.55
C ALA A 215 -20.60 9.61 8.07
N VAL A 216 -19.67 9.02 7.30
CA VAL A 216 -19.52 9.35 5.87
C VAL A 216 -20.75 8.89 5.07
N THR A 217 -21.38 7.78 5.47
CA THR A 217 -22.62 7.28 4.87
C THR A 217 -23.78 8.26 5.11
N ALA A 218 -23.92 8.78 6.34
CA ALA A 218 -24.93 9.79 6.64
C ALA A 218 -24.68 11.10 5.89
N SER A 219 -23.42 11.52 5.75
CA SER A 219 -23.04 12.70 4.95
C SER A 219 -23.37 12.55 3.46
N ALA A 220 -23.27 11.34 2.91
CA ALA A 220 -23.54 11.05 1.50
C ALA A 220 -25.04 10.95 1.14
N GLN A 221 -25.91 10.71 2.11
CA GLN A 221 -27.36 10.53 1.91
C GLN A 221 -28.19 11.81 2.12
N GLN A 222 -27.63 12.79 2.83
CA GLN A 222 -28.19 14.14 2.90
C GLN A 222 -28.05 14.82 1.56
#